data_AF-A0AAE5PAG9-F1
#
_entry.id   AF-A0AAE5PAG9-F1
#
_cell.length_a   1.000
_cell.length_b   1.000
_cell.length_c   1.000
_cell.angle_alpha   90.00
_cell.angle_beta   90.00
_cell.angle_gamma   90.00
#
_symmetry.space_group_name_H-M   'P 1'
#
loop_
_entity.id
_entity.type
_entity.pdbx_description
1 polymer ?
#
loop_
_entity_poly.entity_id
_entity_poly.type
_entity_poly.pdbx_seq_one_letter_code
_entity_poly.pdbx_strand_id
1 'polypeptide(L)'
;MIGQLVRKGLPKEVEKALDNLRVIGNEAVHPGTIDIKDNANVAFALFRLLNFVVDRMITQLKEIDEIYELLPEGKRKGIEQRNTRVTSKQG
;
A
#
# COMPACT_ATOMS: atom_id res chain seq x y z
N MET A 1 -3.77 -12.19 8.56
CA MET A 1 -3.56 -12.45 7.11
C MET A 1 -3.92 -11.20 6.32
N ILE A 2 -3.28 -10.99 5.16
CA ILE A 2 -3.48 -9.83 4.27
C ILE A 2 -4.97 -9.53 4.05
N GLY A 3 -5.83 -10.55 3.98
CA GLY A 3 -7.30 -10.41 3.91
C GLY A 3 -7.98 -9.58 5.02
N GLN A 4 -7.33 -9.34 6.18
CA GLN A 4 -7.86 -8.41 7.19
C GLN A 4 -7.60 -6.93 6.84
N LEU A 5 -6.56 -6.63 6.05
CA LEU A 5 -6.26 -5.28 5.55
C LEU A 5 -7.18 -4.90 4.37
N VAL A 6 -7.61 -5.89 3.59
CA VAL A 6 -8.58 -5.72 2.49
C VAL A 6 -9.90 -5.16 3.00
N ARG A 7 -10.38 -5.63 4.17
CA ARG A 7 -11.58 -5.09 4.83
C ARG A 7 -11.43 -3.65 5.31
N LYS A 8 -10.22 -3.10 5.34
CA LYS A 8 -9.93 -1.70 5.72
C LYS A 8 -9.75 -0.76 4.52
N GLY A 9 -10.07 -1.21 3.31
CA GLY A 9 -10.02 -0.37 2.10
C GLY A 9 -8.68 -0.39 1.36
N LEU A 10 -7.90 -1.46 1.52
CA LEU A 10 -6.66 -1.64 0.76
C LEU A 10 -6.97 -1.73 -0.75
N PRO A 11 -6.25 -0.99 -1.62
CA PRO A 11 -6.41 -1.14 -3.07
C PRO A 11 -6.12 -2.57 -3.52
N LYS A 12 -6.92 -3.09 -4.46
CA LYS A 12 -6.80 -4.49 -4.94
C LYS A 12 -5.44 -4.80 -5.53
N GLU A 13 -4.79 -3.81 -6.13
CA GLU A 13 -3.45 -3.93 -6.71
C GLU A 13 -2.39 -4.14 -5.63
N VAL A 14 -2.55 -3.49 -4.47
CA VAL A 14 -1.64 -3.63 -3.32
C VAL A 14 -1.83 -5.00 -2.66
N GLU A 15 -3.07 -5.47 -2.51
CA GLU A 15 -3.37 -6.83 -2.06
C GLU A 15 -2.66 -7.88 -2.94
N LYS A 16 -2.84 -7.77 -4.27
CA LYS A 16 -2.19 -8.65 -5.23
C LYS A 16 -0.66 -8.58 -5.13
N ALA A 17 -0.08 -7.40 -4.96
CA ALA A 17 1.37 -7.25 -4.79
C ALA A 17 1.88 -7.97 -3.52
N LEU A 18 1.16 -7.84 -2.41
CA LEU A 18 1.49 -8.49 -1.14
C LEU A 18 1.34 -10.02 -1.20
N ASP A 19 0.32 -10.52 -1.89
CA ASP A 19 0.15 -11.97 -2.09
C ASP A 19 1.28 -12.56 -2.92
N ASN A 20 1.70 -11.88 -4.01
CA ASN A 20 2.87 -12.28 -4.78
C ASN A 20 4.14 -12.27 -3.94
N LEU A 21 4.35 -11.23 -3.13
CA LEU A 21 5.50 -11.13 -2.23
C LEU A 21 5.54 -12.32 -1.26
N ARG A 22 4.40 -12.72 -0.70
CA ARG A 22 4.28 -13.86 0.21
C ARG A 22 4.62 -15.18 -0.46
N VAL A 23 4.09 -15.43 -1.66
CA VAL A 23 4.31 -16.68 -2.40
C VAL A 23 5.78 -16.79 -2.80
N ILE A 24 6.30 -15.77 -3.49
CA ILE A 24 7.68 -15.73 -3.97
C ILE A 24 8.67 -15.80 -2.79
N GLY A 25 8.40 -15.07 -1.71
CA GLY A 25 9.24 -15.09 -0.52
C GLY A 25 9.27 -16.45 0.18
N ASN A 26 8.14 -17.17 0.23
CA ASN A 26 8.09 -18.50 0.84
C ASN A 26 8.74 -19.58 -0.04
N GLU A 27 8.56 -19.50 -1.36
CA GLU A 27 9.16 -20.44 -2.32
C GLU A 27 10.69 -20.25 -2.43
N ALA A 28 11.19 -19.02 -2.22
CA ALA A 28 12.62 -18.73 -2.19
C ALA A 28 13.35 -19.28 -0.95
N VAL A 29 12.63 -19.80 0.05
CA VAL A 29 13.18 -20.31 1.32
C VAL A 29 12.81 -21.78 1.49
N HIS A 30 13.47 -22.66 0.74
CA HIS A 30 13.43 -24.11 1.03
C HIS A 30 14.31 -24.43 2.27
N PRO A 31 13.84 -25.28 3.21
CA PRO A 31 14.59 -25.58 4.42
C PRO A 31 15.80 -26.47 4.08
N GLY A 32 17.00 -25.90 4.10
CA GLY A 32 18.25 -26.68 4.10
C GLY A 32 19.41 -26.12 3.28
N THR A 33 19.17 -25.21 2.34
CA THR A 33 20.25 -24.55 1.58
C THR A 33 19.80 -23.14 1.21
N ILE A 34 20.48 -22.13 1.76
CA ILE A 34 20.42 -20.78 1.18
C ILE A 34 21.28 -20.85 -0.08
N ASP A 35 20.66 -21.04 -1.24
CA ASP A 35 21.38 -20.87 -2.50
C ASP A 35 21.58 -19.38 -2.77
N ILE A 36 22.77 -18.90 -2.38
CA ILE A 36 23.18 -17.49 -2.49
C ILE A 36 23.43 -17.11 -3.96
N LYS A 37 23.52 -18.08 -4.89
CA LYS A 37 23.92 -17.82 -6.28
C LYS A 37 22.78 -17.59 -7.25
N ASP A 38 21.55 -18.01 -6.96
CA ASP A 38 20.51 -18.15 -7.99
C ASP A 38 19.31 -17.19 -7.91
N ASN A 39 19.30 -16.24 -6.97
CA ASN A 39 18.07 -15.48 -6.68
C ASN A 39 18.18 -13.95 -6.80
N ALA A 40 19.15 -13.42 -7.54
CA ALA A 40 19.23 -11.97 -7.79
C ALA A 40 17.96 -11.44 -8.46
N ASN A 41 17.45 -12.14 -9.47
CA ASN A 41 16.21 -11.76 -10.17
C ASN A 41 14.98 -11.82 -9.25
N VAL A 42 14.91 -12.84 -8.39
CA VAL A 42 13.84 -13.00 -7.39
C VAL A 42 13.91 -11.87 -6.35
N ALA A 43 15.11 -11.57 -5.84
CA ALA A 43 15.33 -10.44 -4.94
C ALA A 43 14.92 -9.11 -5.58
N PHE A 44 15.33 -8.85 -6.83
CA PHE A 44 14.89 -7.66 -7.57
C PHE A 44 13.36 -7.62 -7.74
N ALA A 45 12.71 -8.73 -8.04
CA ALA A 45 11.24 -8.79 -8.12
C ALA A 45 10.56 -8.48 -6.78
N LEU A 46 11.08 -9.03 -5.67
CA LEU A 46 10.60 -8.76 -4.32
C LEU A 46 10.80 -7.27 -3.95
N PHE A 47 11.96 -6.69 -4.24
CA PHE A 47 12.21 -5.26 -4.03
C PHE A 47 11.28 -4.38 -4.85
N ARG A 48 10.96 -4.75 -6.10
CA ARG A 48 9.99 -4.02 -6.92
C ARG A 48 8.59 -4.08 -6.33
N LEU A 49 8.16 -5.24 -5.85
CA LEU A 49 6.86 -5.40 -5.18
C LEU A 49 6.81 -4.59 -3.87
N LEU A 50 7.88 -4.61 -3.07
CA LEU A 50 8.00 -3.82 -1.85
C LEU A 50 7.92 -2.31 -2.15
N ASN A 51 8.71 -1.83 -3.12
CA ASN A 51 8.71 -0.43 -3.53
C ASN A 51 7.33 0.00 -4.03
N PHE A 52 6.65 -0.85 -4.81
CA PHE A 52 5.28 -0.58 -5.26
C PHE A 52 4.31 -0.42 -4.08
N VAL A 53 4.38 -1.29 -3.07
CA VAL A 53 3.50 -1.21 -1.89
C VAL A 53 3.79 0.08 -1.11
N VAL A 54 5.06 0.40 -0.87
CA VAL A 54 5.47 1.62 -0.16
C VAL A 54 5.01 2.87 -0.91
N ASP A 55 5.22 2.91 -2.23
CA ASP A 55 4.82 4.03 -3.06
C ASP A 55 3.30 4.28 -2.98
N ARG A 56 2.49 3.24 -3.17
CA ARG A 56 1.02 3.36 -3.19
C ARG A 56 0.41 3.65 -1.83
N MET A 57 0.99 3.14 -0.76
CA MET A 57 0.39 3.20 0.58
C MET A 57 0.99 4.27 1.48
N ILE A 58 2.14 4.83 1.12
CA ILE A 58 2.85 5.80 1.96
C ILE A 58 3.18 7.04 1.13
N THR A 59 3.96 6.90 0.06
CA THR A 59 4.47 8.05 -0.72
C THR A 59 3.31 8.84 -1.33
N GLN A 60 2.47 8.18 -2.14
CA GLN A 60 1.37 8.85 -2.84
C GLN A 60 0.33 9.45 -1.88
N LEU A 61 0.03 8.77 -0.76
CA LEU A 61 -0.89 9.30 0.24
C LEU A 61 -0.34 10.58 0.86
N LYS A 62 0.95 10.56 1.23
CA LYS A 62 1.62 11.73 1.80
C LYS A 62 1.71 12.88 0.81
N GLU A 63 2.04 12.63 -0.45
CA GLU A 63 2.08 13.67 -1.49
C GLU A 63 0.71 14.33 -1.70
N ILE A 64 -0.36 13.53 -1.69
CA ILE A 64 -1.74 14.05 -1.80
C ILE A 64 -2.07 14.94 -0.60
N ASP A 65 -1.70 14.53 0.62
CA ASP A 65 -1.93 15.32 1.82
C ASP A 65 -1.12 16.63 1.80
N GLU A 66 0.15 16.58 1.39
CA GLU A 66 1.00 17.78 1.23
C GLU A 66 0.40 18.75 0.20
N ILE A 67 -0.08 18.25 -0.94
CA ILE A 67 -0.77 19.08 -1.94
C ILE A 67 -2.07 19.66 -1.38
N TYR A 68 -2.83 18.87 -0.60
CA TYR A 68 -4.05 19.35 0.05
C TYR A 68 -3.76 20.48 1.03
N GLU A 69 -2.64 20.42 1.76
CA GLU A 69 -2.21 21.46 2.70
C GLU A 69 -1.87 22.80 2.01
N LEU A 70 -1.51 22.78 0.72
CA LEU A 70 -1.30 24.00 -0.06
C LEU A 70 -2.60 24.78 -0.33
N LEU A 71 -3.78 24.18 -0.10
CA LEU A 71 -5.06 24.84 -0.31
C LEU A 71 -5.33 25.91 0.78
N PRO A 72 -5.94 27.05 0.41
CA PRO A 72 -6.36 28.06 1.38
C PRO A 72 -7.26 27.45 2.46
N GLU A 73 -7.05 27.87 3.71
CA GLU A 73 -7.73 27.29 4.89
C GLU A 73 -9.26 27.29 4.76
N GLY A 74 -9.84 28.36 4.20
CA GLY A 74 -11.29 28.45 3.97
C GLY A 74 -11.84 27.38 3.02
N LYS A 75 -11.04 26.96 2.02
CA LYS A 75 -11.40 25.87 1.10
C LYS A 75 -11.27 24.50 1.78
N ARG A 76 -10.22 24.29 2.58
CA ARG A 76 -10.04 23.06 3.38
C ARG A 76 -11.19 22.84 4.36
N LYS A 77 -11.56 23.87 5.13
CA LYS A 77 -12.73 23.84 6.04
C LYS A 77 -14.03 23.48 5.34
N GLY A 78 -14.25 24.00 4.12
CA GLY A 78 -15.42 23.65 3.32
C GLY A 78 -15.45 22.18 2.89
N ILE A 79 -14.29 21.61 2.53
CA ILE A 79 -14.16 20.19 2.17
C ILE A 79 -14.40 19.30 3.39
N GLU A 80 -13.83 19.63 4.54
CA GLU A 80 -14.03 18.91 5.81
C GLU A 80 -15.52 18.87 6.20
N GLN A 81 -16.19 20.02 6.20
CA GLN A 81 -17.63 20.11 6.51
C GLN A 81 -18.49 19.26 5.57
N ARG A 82 -18.13 19.21 4.28
CA ARG A 82 -18.81 18.35 3.30
C ARG A 82 -18.61 16.88 3.64
N ASN A 83 -17.39 16.46 3.95
CA ASN A 83 -17.06 15.07 4.26
C ASN A 83 -17.79 14.59 5.53
N THR A 84 -17.85 15.42 6.58
CA THR A 84 -18.60 15.11 7.82
C THR A 84 -20.10 14.89 7.57
N ARG A 85 -20.70 15.61 6.61
CA ARG A 85 -22.12 15.43 6.22
C ARG A 85 -22.38 14.14 5.46
N VAL A 86 -21.38 13.59 4.77
CA VAL A 86 -21.52 12.31 4.07
C VAL A 86 -21.46 11.17 5.09
N THR A 87 -20.49 11.20 6.01
CA THR A 87 -20.33 10.16 7.04
C THR A 87 -21.51 10.08 8.02
N SER A 88 -22.23 11.19 8.27
CA SER A 88 -23.42 11.19 9.14
C SER A 88 -24.70 10.67 8.47
N LYS A 89 -24.72 10.51 7.13
CA LYS A 89 -25.87 9.94 6.38
C LYS A 89 -25.74 8.44 6.12
N GLN A 90 -24.60 7.83 6.43
CA GLN A 90 -24.35 6.39 6.32
C GLN A 90 -24.39 5.66 7.67
N GLY A 91 -24.79 6.35 8.76
CA GLY A 91 -25.02 5.77 10.08
C GLY A 91 -26.47 5.32 10.27
#